data_AF-A0A424HJ05-F1
#
_entry.id   AF-A0A424HJ05-F1
#
_cell.length_a   1.000
_cell.length_b   1.000
_cell.length_c   1.000
_cell.angle_alpha   90.00
_cell.angle_beta   90.00
_cell.angle_gamma   90.00
#
_symmetry.space_group_name_H-M   'P 1'
#
loop_
_entity.id
_entity.type
_entity.pdbx_description
1 polymer ?
#
loop_
_entity_poly.entity_id
_entity_poly.type
_entity_poly.pdbx_seq_one_letter_code
_entity_poly.pdbx_strand_id
1 'polypeptide(L)'
;MWDRLCWAKENLEPVQTDIRVVYEDRIDECCRILVPDLNWVAAAENGFILPPVESYWELAKDEAQPGFVKHTRGYLLHDTEPVGPMTETTGPYGGWVNYIIMKDIPQPIWRNWNTGNKPRLVVCRKDQLPATREWRNAWKISEDLATDKTVAA
;
A
#
# COMPACT_ATOMS: atom_id res chain seq x y z
N MET A 1 -6.51 -15.18 10.60
CA MET A 1 -6.68 -14.17 9.52
C MET A 1 -7.82 -14.52 8.59
N TRP A 2 -7.81 -15.69 7.93
CA TRP A 2 -8.80 -16.03 6.90
C TRP A 2 -10.26 -15.89 7.36
N ASP A 3 -10.59 -16.37 8.56
CA ASP A 3 -11.95 -16.24 9.10
C ASP A 3 -12.38 -14.78 9.29
N ARG A 4 -11.45 -13.91 9.74
CA ARG A 4 -11.70 -12.46 9.87
C ARG A 4 -11.95 -11.81 8.51
N LEU A 5 -11.22 -12.22 7.47
CA LEU A 5 -11.39 -11.71 6.11
C LEU A 5 -12.69 -12.22 5.46
N CYS A 6 -13.02 -13.49 5.64
CA CYS A 6 -14.28 -14.06 5.18
C CYS A 6 -15.46 -13.35 5.84
N TRP A 7 -15.41 -13.18 7.17
CA TRP A 7 -16.40 -12.41 7.91
C TRP A 7 -16.53 -10.99 7.36
N ALA A 8 -15.42 -10.28 7.18
CA ALA A 8 -15.42 -8.92 6.66
C ALA A 8 -16.09 -8.82 5.28
N LYS A 9 -15.79 -9.75 4.38
CA LYS A 9 -16.38 -9.80 3.04
C LYS A 9 -17.89 -10.05 3.04
N GLU A 10 -18.39 -10.79 4.02
CA GLU A 10 -19.82 -11.13 4.14
C GLU A 10 -20.63 -10.07 4.89
N ASN A 11 -19.97 -9.29 5.76
CA ASN A 11 -20.66 -8.42 6.73
C ASN A 11 -20.38 -6.92 6.56
N LEU A 12 -19.34 -6.54 5.82
CA LEU A 12 -18.99 -5.13 5.61
C LEU A 12 -19.36 -4.68 4.20
N GLU A 13 -19.86 -3.46 4.12
CA GLU A 13 -20.10 -2.79 2.84
C GLU A 13 -18.77 -2.38 2.20
N PRO A 14 -18.56 -2.67 0.90
CA PRO A 14 -17.42 -2.20 0.13
C PRO A 14 -17.20 -0.69 0.24
N VAL A 15 -15.96 -0.27 0.55
CA VAL A 15 -15.58 1.16 0.58
C VAL A 15 -14.78 1.51 -0.67
N GLN A 16 -15.40 2.22 -1.61
CA GLN A 16 -14.72 2.70 -2.80
C GLN A 16 -13.93 3.98 -2.50
N THR A 17 -12.61 3.94 -2.72
CA THR A 17 -11.74 5.11 -2.59
C THR A 17 -11.24 5.62 -3.94
N ASP A 18 -11.06 6.93 -4.02
CA ASP A 18 -10.38 7.60 -5.13
C ASP A 18 -8.87 7.75 -4.92
N ILE A 19 -8.33 7.31 -3.78
CA ILE A 19 -6.89 7.30 -3.54
C ILE A 19 -6.16 6.34 -4.48
N ARG A 20 -5.02 6.79 -5.00
CA ARG A 20 -4.10 6.07 -5.87
C ARG A 20 -2.70 6.28 -5.33
N VAL A 21 -1.92 5.20 -5.23
CA VAL A 21 -0.49 5.33 -4.91
C VAL A 21 0.30 5.07 -6.18
N VAL A 22 0.98 6.09 -6.67
CA VAL A 22 1.82 6.02 -7.86
C VAL A 22 3.27 5.86 -7.41
N TYR A 23 3.99 4.90 -7.99
CA TYR A 23 5.38 4.68 -7.64
C TYR A 23 6.26 4.23 -8.82
N GLU A 24 7.55 4.55 -8.76
CA GLU A 24 8.56 4.22 -9.77
C GLU A 24 9.62 3.29 -9.18
N ASP A 25 9.73 2.07 -9.71
CA ASP A 25 10.71 1.06 -9.26
C ASP A 25 12.04 1.14 -10.01
N ARG A 26 12.00 1.34 -11.34
CA ARG A 26 13.18 1.51 -12.18
C ARG A 26 13.06 2.74 -13.06
N ILE A 27 14.19 3.39 -13.33
CA ILE A 27 14.25 4.64 -14.09
C ILE A 27 13.67 4.48 -15.50
N ASP A 28 13.90 3.34 -16.13
CA ASP A 28 13.46 3.09 -17.51
C ASP A 28 12.05 2.47 -17.60
N GLU A 29 11.44 2.08 -16.48
CA GLU A 29 10.09 1.48 -16.44
C GLU A 29 9.00 2.52 -16.19
N CYS A 30 7.82 2.36 -16.79
CA CYS A 30 6.67 3.22 -16.44
C CYS A 30 6.32 3.14 -14.94
N CYS A 31 5.70 4.21 -14.45
CA CYS A 31 5.18 4.20 -13.09
C CYS A 31 4.10 3.11 -12.93
N ARG A 32 4.00 2.61 -11.70
CA ARG A 32 3.01 1.63 -11.27
C ARG A 32 1.99 2.35 -10.42
N ILE A 33 0.76 1.87 -10.45
CA ILE A 33 -0.35 2.45 -9.70
C ILE A 33 -0.97 1.36 -8.84
N LEU A 34 -0.86 1.52 -7.53
CA LEU A 34 -1.59 0.73 -6.55
C LEU A 34 -2.98 1.36 -6.38
N VAL A 35 -4.01 0.55 -6.62
CA VAL A 35 -5.41 0.89 -6.36
C VAL A 35 -5.86 0.05 -5.17
N PRO A 36 -6.22 0.65 -4.03
CA PRO A 36 -6.73 -0.11 -2.89
C PRO A 36 -8.01 -0.86 -3.27
N ASP A 37 -8.11 -2.13 -2.85
CA ASP A 37 -9.32 -2.93 -3.04
C ASP A 37 -10.43 -2.45 -2.08
N LEU A 38 -11.67 -2.42 -2.58
CA LEU A 38 -12.81 -1.89 -1.83
C LEU A 38 -13.16 -2.69 -0.56
N ASN A 39 -12.96 -4.01 -0.57
CA ASN A 39 -13.20 -4.86 0.60
C ASN A 39 -12.04 -4.72 1.58
N TRP A 40 -10.83 -4.54 1.06
CA TRP A 40 -9.66 -4.28 1.89
C TRP A 40 -9.77 -2.97 2.64
N VAL A 41 -10.22 -1.89 1.98
CA VAL A 41 -10.45 -0.59 2.64
C VAL A 41 -11.55 -0.71 3.70
N ALA A 42 -12.66 -1.39 3.40
CA ALA A 42 -13.71 -1.66 4.38
C ALA A 42 -13.17 -2.40 5.62
N ALA A 43 -12.33 -3.42 5.41
CA ALA A 43 -11.69 -4.15 6.49
C ALA A 43 -10.70 -3.30 7.31
N ALA A 44 -9.98 -2.38 6.66
CA ALA A 44 -9.06 -1.45 7.32
C ALA A 44 -9.80 -0.42 8.17
N GLU A 45 -10.90 0.14 7.65
CA GLU A 45 -11.71 1.14 8.33
C GLU A 45 -12.53 0.57 9.49
N ASN A 46 -13.05 -0.66 9.36
CA ASN A 46 -13.71 -1.35 10.45
C ASN A 46 -12.73 -1.73 11.58
N GLY A 47 -11.48 -2.02 11.23
CA GLY A 47 -10.46 -2.46 12.18
C GLY A 47 -10.65 -3.89 12.67
N PHE A 48 -9.68 -4.36 13.46
CA PHE A 48 -9.62 -5.68 14.09
C PHE A 48 -9.67 -6.88 13.12
N ILE A 49 -9.51 -6.63 11.83
CA ILE A 49 -9.50 -7.65 10.78
C ILE A 49 -8.09 -7.90 10.27
N LEU A 50 -7.35 -6.84 9.97
CA LEU A 50 -6.01 -6.91 9.39
C LEU A 50 -4.95 -7.18 10.46
N PRO A 51 -3.94 -8.03 10.19
CA PRO A 51 -2.80 -8.18 11.10
C PRO A 51 -1.89 -6.93 11.04
N PRO A 52 -0.92 -6.78 11.94
CA PRO A 52 0.11 -5.74 11.82
C PRO A 52 0.95 -5.94 10.55
N VAL A 53 1.40 -4.84 9.94
CA VAL A 53 2.12 -4.86 8.66
C VAL A 53 3.45 -5.61 8.77
N GLU A 54 4.07 -5.59 9.94
CA GLU A 54 5.31 -6.29 10.29
C GLU A 54 5.16 -7.81 10.11
N SER A 55 3.95 -8.35 10.31
CA SER A 55 3.67 -9.76 10.08
C SER A 55 3.94 -10.14 8.62
N TYR A 56 3.58 -9.28 7.67
CA TYR A 56 3.87 -9.50 6.25
C TYR A 56 5.37 -9.38 5.95
N TRP A 57 6.07 -8.46 6.60
CA TRP A 57 7.51 -8.31 6.41
C TRP A 57 8.29 -9.54 6.89
N GLU A 58 7.89 -10.14 8.00
CA GLU A 58 8.50 -11.39 8.48
C GLU A 58 8.27 -12.56 7.52
N LEU A 59 7.11 -12.60 6.86
CA LEU A 59 6.83 -13.60 5.82
C LEU A 59 7.65 -13.36 4.55
N ALA A 60 7.80 -12.10 4.13
CA ALA A 60 8.63 -11.74 2.98
C ALA A 60 10.12 -12.07 3.23
N LYS A 61 10.60 -11.97 4.47
CA LYS A 61 11.94 -12.42 4.86
C LYS A 61 12.11 -13.94 4.74
N ASP A 62 11.07 -14.72 5.05
CA ASP A 62 11.09 -16.17 4.85
C ASP A 62 11.15 -16.51 3.35
N GLU A 63 10.34 -15.84 2.53
CA GLU A 63 10.31 -16.04 1.07
C GLU A 63 11.64 -15.71 0.39
N ALA A 64 12.37 -14.72 0.90
CA ALA A 64 13.64 -14.29 0.35
C ALA A 64 14.79 -15.30 0.60
N GLN A 65 14.60 -16.33 1.43
CA GLN A 65 15.65 -17.31 1.70
C GLN A 65 15.83 -18.30 0.53
N PRO A 66 17.08 -18.67 0.17
CA PRO A 66 17.33 -19.68 -0.83
C PRO A 66 16.70 -21.03 -0.45
N GLY A 67 15.90 -21.62 -1.33
CA GLY A 67 15.23 -22.90 -1.07
C GLY A 67 13.92 -22.78 -0.28
N PHE A 68 13.29 -21.60 -0.24
CA PHE A 68 11.96 -21.43 0.33
C PHE A 68 10.92 -22.37 -0.33
N VAL A 69 10.23 -23.14 0.51
CA VAL A 69 9.12 -24.03 0.10
C VAL A 69 7.80 -23.62 0.75
N LYS A 70 7.84 -23.16 2.01
CA LYS A 70 6.67 -22.72 2.78
C LYS A 70 7.07 -21.74 3.87
N HIS A 71 6.13 -20.88 4.25
CA HIS A 71 6.32 -19.97 5.38
C HIS A 71 6.43 -20.75 6.69
N THR A 72 7.45 -20.41 7.48
CA THR A 72 7.60 -20.93 8.84
C THR A 72 6.83 -20.07 9.85
N ARG A 73 6.66 -18.78 9.54
CA ARG A 73 6.00 -17.80 10.39
C ARG A 73 4.55 -17.47 9.99
N GLY A 74 3.89 -18.36 9.26
CA GLY A 74 2.49 -18.17 8.82
C GLY A 74 1.50 -17.89 9.97
N TYR A 75 1.80 -18.43 11.16
CA TYR A 75 1.02 -18.20 12.37
C TYR A 75 0.91 -16.71 12.77
N LEU A 76 1.89 -15.88 12.39
CA LEU A 76 1.87 -14.43 12.69
C LEU A 76 0.63 -13.74 12.13
N LEU A 77 0.12 -14.18 10.98
CA LEU A 77 -1.11 -13.60 10.42
C LEU A 77 -2.35 -13.92 11.27
N HIS A 78 -2.34 -15.08 11.94
CA HIS A 78 -3.48 -15.60 12.67
C HIS A 78 -3.48 -15.17 14.13
N ASP A 79 -2.33 -15.25 14.77
CA ASP A 79 -2.18 -15.18 16.23
C ASP A 79 -1.79 -13.77 16.71
N THR A 80 -1.24 -12.92 15.83
CA THR A 80 -0.93 -11.53 16.18
C THR A 80 -2.22 -10.72 16.33
N GLU A 81 -2.26 -9.88 17.37
CA GLU A 81 -3.37 -8.98 17.63
C GLU A 81 -3.62 -8.09 16.40
N PRO A 82 -4.84 -8.07 15.85
CA PRO A 82 -5.13 -7.28 14.68
C PRO A 82 -5.05 -5.79 14.99
N VAL A 83 -4.70 -5.01 13.97
CA VAL A 83 -4.67 -3.56 14.10
C VAL A 83 -6.09 -3.03 14.30
N GLY A 84 -6.22 -1.99 15.12
CA GLY A 84 -7.48 -1.29 15.32
C GLY A 84 -7.98 -0.57 14.07
N PRO A 85 -9.13 0.10 14.16
CA PRO A 85 -9.71 0.88 13.05
C PRO A 85 -8.73 1.93 12.55
N MET A 86 -8.58 2.04 11.23
CA MET A 86 -7.72 3.03 10.58
C MET A 86 -8.56 3.90 9.65
N THR A 87 -8.40 5.22 9.72
CA THR A 87 -8.98 6.10 8.67
C THR A 87 -7.98 6.28 7.54
N GLU A 88 -8.35 7.05 6.50
CA GLU A 88 -7.43 7.38 5.39
C GLU A 88 -6.07 7.88 5.89
N THR A 89 -6.05 8.66 6.98
CA THR A 89 -4.84 9.34 7.51
C THR A 89 -4.57 9.11 9.00
N THR A 90 -5.52 8.56 9.78
CA THR A 90 -5.38 8.36 11.24
C THR A 90 -5.10 6.90 11.58
N GLY A 91 -4.01 6.66 12.32
CA GLY A 91 -3.60 5.37 12.87
C GLY A 91 -2.14 5.42 13.35
N PRO A 92 -1.63 4.41 14.11
CA PRO A 92 -0.25 4.38 14.59
C PRO A 92 0.79 4.39 13.44
N TYR A 93 0.36 4.04 12.23
CA TYR A 93 1.17 4.07 11.01
C TYR A 93 0.79 5.20 10.04
N GLY A 94 -0.11 6.13 10.41
CA GLY A 94 -0.59 7.23 9.55
C GLY A 94 -1.73 6.85 8.59
N GLY A 95 -2.67 6.02 9.07
CA GLY A 95 -3.86 5.60 8.32
C GLY A 95 -3.68 4.33 7.48
N TRP A 96 -4.76 3.88 6.84
CA TRP A 96 -4.72 2.67 6.00
C TRP A 96 -3.89 2.85 4.73
N VAL A 97 -3.69 4.09 4.26
CA VAL A 97 -2.85 4.40 3.10
C VAL A 97 -1.38 4.05 3.36
N ASN A 98 -0.86 4.45 4.52
CA ASN A 98 0.51 4.11 4.89
C ASN A 98 0.68 2.60 5.13
N TYR A 99 -0.32 1.96 5.71
CA TYR A 99 -0.33 0.51 5.86
C TYR A 99 -0.20 -0.18 4.50
N ILE A 100 -1.04 0.18 3.51
CA ILE A 100 -1.03 -0.50 2.21
C ILE A 100 0.25 -0.22 1.42
N ILE A 101 0.82 0.99 1.57
CA ILE A 101 2.16 1.31 1.03
C ILE A 101 3.21 0.37 1.61
N MET A 102 3.25 0.25 2.93
CA MET A 102 4.23 -0.57 3.62
C MET A 102 4.08 -2.07 3.34
N LYS A 103 2.85 -2.52 3.05
CA LYS A 103 2.52 -3.91 2.75
C LYS A 103 2.82 -4.29 1.29
N ASP A 104 2.32 -3.51 0.34
CA ASP A 104 2.25 -3.91 -1.07
C ASP A 104 3.29 -3.24 -1.98
N ILE A 105 3.95 -2.16 -1.51
CA ILE A 105 5.01 -1.49 -2.27
C ILE A 105 6.39 -2.00 -1.81
N PRO A 106 7.34 -2.28 -2.74
CA PRO A 106 8.69 -2.70 -2.39
C PRO A 106 9.37 -1.77 -1.38
N GLN A 107 9.98 -2.36 -0.35
CA GLN A 107 10.60 -1.65 0.76
C GLN A 107 11.61 -0.56 0.33
N PRO A 108 12.49 -0.78 -0.67
CA PRO A 108 13.43 0.26 -1.11
C PRO A 108 12.74 1.52 -1.65
N ILE A 109 11.53 1.41 -2.19
CA ILE A 109 10.80 2.52 -2.82
C ILE A 109 10.21 3.44 -1.76
N TRP A 110 9.43 2.90 -0.81
CA TRP A 110 8.79 3.73 0.21
C TRP A 110 9.75 4.18 1.31
N ARG A 111 10.87 3.47 1.57
CA ARG A 111 11.90 3.97 2.49
C ARG A 111 12.70 5.15 1.94
N ASN A 112 12.96 5.13 0.63
CA ASN A 112 13.78 6.12 -0.06
C ASN A 112 12.94 6.98 -1.01
N TRP A 113 11.66 7.15 -0.68
CA TRP A 113 10.69 7.74 -1.61
C TRP A 113 11.05 9.18 -2.01
N ASN A 114 11.73 9.93 -1.15
CA ASN A 114 12.11 11.33 -1.38
C ASN A 114 13.63 11.59 -1.24
N THR A 115 14.48 10.58 -1.41
CA THR A 115 15.94 10.77 -1.25
C THR A 115 16.65 11.13 -2.55
N GLY A 116 15.99 11.01 -3.70
CA GLY A 116 16.56 11.32 -5.01
C GLY A 116 16.28 12.76 -5.47
N ASN A 117 16.62 13.06 -6.73
CA ASN A 117 16.32 14.35 -7.35
C ASN A 117 14.81 14.59 -7.54
N LYS A 118 14.00 13.53 -7.53
CA LYS A 118 12.54 13.57 -7.59
C LYS A 118 11.92 12.49 -6.70
N PRO A 119 10.68 12.70 -6.20
CA PRO A 119 9.99 11.67 -5.44
C PRO A 119 9.68 10.46 -6.32
N ARG A 120 9.84 9.27 -5.75
CA ARG A 120 9.60 7.97 -6.40
C ARG A 120 8.28 7.33 -6.00
N LEU A 121 7.55 7.94 -5.07
CA LEU A 121 6.23 7.53 -4.62
C LEU A 121 5.41 8.78 -4.33
N VAL A 122 4.18 8.82 -4.83
CA VAL A 122 3.21 9.90 -4.61
C VAL A 122 1.84 9.30 -4.35
N VAL A 123 1.14 9.82 -3.36
CA VAL A 123 -0.28 9.53 -3.13
C VAL A 123 -1.09 10.63 -3.82
N CYS A 124 -2.03 10.24 -4.66
CA CYS A 124 -2.90 11.17 -5.37
C CYS A 124 -4.34 10.65 -5.44
N ARG A 125 -5.26 11.49 -5.91
CA ARG A 125 -6.64 11.13 -6.23
C ARG A 125 -6.76 10.69 -7.70
N LYS A 126 -7.82 9.94 -8.00
CA LYS A 126 -8.10 9.37 -9.33
C LYS A 126 -8.17 10.44 -10.44
N ASP A 127 -8.70 11.62 -10.13
CA ASP A 127 -8.85 12.76 -11.04
C ASP A 127 -7.51 13.46 -11.37
N GLN A 128 -6.50 13.30 -10.51
CA GLN A 128 -5.14 13.78 -10.75
C GLN A 128 -4.34 12.86 -11.68
N LEU A 129 -4.88 11.69 -12.05
CA LEU A 129 -4.31 10.82 -13.06
C LEU A 129 -4.80 11.21 -14.46
N PRO A 130 -4.01 10.95 -15.52
CA PRO A 130 -4.48 11.18 -16.89
C PRO A 130 -5.79 10.41 -17.16
N ALA A 131 -6.78 11.13 -17.67
CA ALA A 131 -8.13 10.60 -17.89
C ALA A 131 -8.18 9.54 -19.00
N THR A 132 -7.35 9.69 -20.04
CA THR A 132 -7.23 8.71 -21.13
C THR A 132 -6.18 7.67 -20.78
N ARG A 133 -6.44 6.41 -21.12
CA ARG A 133 -5.48 5.31 -20.93
C ARG A 133 -4.39 5.28 -22.00
N GLU A 134 -4.31 6.33 -22.80
CA GLU A 134 -3.31 6.48 -23.84
C GLU A 134 -1.92 6.49 -23.19
N TRP A 135 -1.05 5.62 -23.70
CA TRP A 135 0.38 5.64 -23.39
C TRP A 135 0.66 5.35 -21.91
N ARG A 136 -0.21 4.58 -21.26
CA ARG A 136 -0.04 4.12 -19.86
C ARG A 136 1.35 3.54 -19.59
N ASN A 137 1.92 2.84 -20.57
CA ASN A 137 3.26 2.24 -20.49
C ASN A 137 4.41 3.26 -20.60
N ALA A 138 4.10 4.55 -20.69
CA ALA A 138 5.06 5.66 -20.70
C ALA A 138 4.83 6.63 -19.53
N TRP A 139 3.85 6.39 -18.65
CA TRP A 139 3.56 7.29 -17.54
C TRP A 139 4.75 7.35 -16.56
N LYS A 140 5.02 8.56 -16.06
CA LYS A 140 6.06 8.88 -15.09
C LYS A 140 5.51 9.87 -14.07
N ILE A 141 6.10 9.88 -12.88
CA ILE A 141 5.85 10.93 -11.89
C ILE A 141 6.48 12.21 -12.43
N SER A 142 5.68 13.28 -12.51
CA SER A 142 6.11 14.59 -13.01
C SER A 142 7.27 15.13 -12.19
N GLU A 143 8.26 15.72 -12.88
CA GLU A 143 9.38 16.40 -12.24
C GLU A 143 8.92 17.66 -11.50
N ASP A 144 7.82 18.29 -11.92
CA ASP A 144 7.29 19.50 -11.28
C ASP A 144 6.84 19.25 -9.84
N LEU A 145 6.35 18.03 -9.55
CA LEU A 145 6.01 17.57 -8.19
C LEU A 145 7.24 17.45 -7.28
N ALA A 146 8.46 17.35 -7.83
CA ALA A 146 9.69 17.34 -7.05
C ALA A 146 10.07 18.72 -6.49
N THR A 147 9.63 19.78 -7.16
CA THR A 147 9.93 21.18 -6.84
C THR A 147 8.99 21.77 -5.79
N ASP A 148 7.81 21.19 -5.62
CA ASP A 148 6.78 21.72 -4.74
C ASP A 148 6.92 21.15 -3.32
N LYS A 149 7.79 21.77 -2.52
CA LYS A 149 7.99 21.41 -1.09
C LYS A 149 6.77 21.72 -0.20
N THR A 150 5.65 22.12 -0.79
CA THR A 150 4.48 22.69 -0.11
C THR A 150 3.37 21.68 0.16
N VAL A 151 3.45 20.45 -0.38
CA VAL A 151 2.36 19.44 -0.27
C VAL A 151 2.55 18.49 0.93
N ALA A 152 3.57 18.69 1.76
CA ALA A 152 3.77 17.96 3.00
C ALA A 152 3.66 18.90 4.21
N ALA A 153 2.44 19.34 4.52
CA ALA A 153 2.08 19.94 5.80
C ALA A 153 0.66 19.51 6.19
#